data_AF-A0A924TWY1-F1
#
_entry.id   AF-A0A924TWY1-F1
#
_cell.length_a   1.000
_cell.length_b   1.000
_cell.length_c   1.000
_cell.angle_alpha   90.00
_cell.angle_beta   90.00
_cell.angle_gamma   90.00
#
_symmetry.space_group_name_H-M   'P 1'
#
loop_
_entity.id
_entity.type
_entity.pdbx_description
1 polymer ?
#
loop_
_entity_poly.entity_id
_entity_poly.type
_entity_poly.pdbx_seq_one_letter_code
_entity_poly.pdbx_strand_id
1 'polypeptide(L)'
;MTIARQFCGVALLMSGAVVAAQSAQTAQTTGPAVVRCGSSYSNTPCPGGTAVDTDDARSTAQQREAQDVKRRDAAMADQLTGERRAREQDAAGKQAVGIGPPAAASAAQRSTTTAMTTTTKKKKKTGTKKPVTSPPRKLSQAG
;
A
#
# COMPACT_ATOMS: atom_id res chain seq x y z
N MET A 1 -45.38 25.78 -24.22
CA MET A 1 -45.40 26.42 -25.56
C MET A 1 -44.01 26.26 -26.16
N THR A 2 -43.72 25.64 -27.29
CA THR A 2 -44.46 24.88 -28.32
C THR A 2 -43.36 24.20 -29.15
N ILE A 3 -43.22 22.87 -29.07
CA ILE A 3 -43.33 21.89 -30.17
C ILE A 3 -43.04 22.44 -31.58
N ALA A 4 -41.97 21.97 -32.21
CA ALA A 4 -41.84 21.83 -33.67
C ALA A 4 -41.04 20.53 -33.91
N ARG A 5 -41.65 19.34 -34.08
CA ARG A 5 -42.43 18.86 -35.23
C ARG A 5 -41.81 19.25 -36.57
N GLN A 6 -40.84 18.45 -37.00
CA GLN A 6 -40.54 18.28 -38.43
C GLN A 6 -40.43 16.78 -38.74
N PHE A 7 -41.58 16.10 -38.64
CA PHE A 7 -41.83 14.87 -39.39
C PHE A 7 -42.51 15.30 -40.70
N CYS A 8 -41.74 15.33 -41.77
CA CYS A 8 -42.20 15.44 -43.16
C CYS A 8 -41.14 14.72 -43.99
N GLY A 9 -41.38 13.62 -44.69
CA GLY A 9 -42.61 12.90 -44.92
C GLY A 9 -42.32 11.43 -45.17
N VAL A 10 -43.33 10.63 -44.90
CA VAL A 10 -43.43 9.23 -45.33
C VAL A 10 -43.66 9.20 -46.85
N ALA A 11 -43.21 8.11 -47.46
CA ALA A 11 -43.58 7.59 -48.78
C ALA A 11 -42.73 8.02 -49.98
N LEU A 12 -41.69 7.22 -50.25
CA LEU A 12 -41.54 6.66 -51.59
C LEU A 12 -41.17 5.17 -51.46
N LEU A 13 -42.22 4.34 -51.54
CA LEU A 13 -42.13 2.92 -51.85
C LEU A 13 -41.57 2.77 -53.27
N MET A 14 -40.45 2.07 -53.44
CA MET A 14 -40.22 1.14 -54.56
C MET A 14 -38.88 0.40 -54.38
N SER A 15 -39.00 -0.92 -54.22
CA SER A 15 -38.15 -2.00 -54.73
C SER A 15 -36.62 -1.85 -54.72
N GLY A 16 -35.96 -2.67 -53.91
CA GLY A 16 -34.56 -3.02 -54.12
C GLY A 16 -33.93 -3.69 -52.90
N ALA A 17 -33.90 -5.02 -52.89
CA ALA A 17 -33.18 -5.79 -51.89
C ALA A 17 -31.68 -5.44 -51.90
N VAL A 18 -31.19 -4.83 -50.82
CA VAL A 18 -29.77 -4.89 -50.45
C VAL A 18 -29.71 -5.34 -49.01
N VAL A 19 -29.36 -6.61 -48.84
CA VAL A 19 -28.84 -7.17 -47.60
C VAL A 19 -27.54 -6.43 -47.29
N ALA A 20 -27.61 -5.41 -46.44
CA ALA A 20 -26.44 -4.89 -45.75
C ALA A 20 -26.41 -5.54 -44.36
N ALA A 21 -25.70 -6.67 -44.29
CA ALA A 21 -25.22 -7.24 -43.05
C ALA A 21 -24.41 -6.15 -42.32
N GLN A 22 -25.04 -5.48 -41.36
CA GLN A 22 -24.33 -4.69 -40.38
C GLN A 22 -23.66 -5.69 -39.44
N SER A 23 -22.43 -6.03 -39.80
CA SER A 23 -21.50 -6.71 -38.92
C SER A 23 -21.49 -5.97 -37.59
N ALA A 24 -21.90 -6.67 -36.54
CA ALA A 24 -21.63 -6.28 -35.17
C ALA A 24 -20.11 -6.12 -35.07
N GLN A 25 -19.65 -4.87 -35.14
CA GLN A 25 -18.30 -4.52 -34.75
C GLN A 25 -18.28 -4.75 -33.25
N THR A 26 -17.80 -5.94 -32.85
CA THR A 26 -17.27 -6.14 -31.52
C THR A 26 -16.14 -5.13 -31.39
N ALA A 27 -16.45 -3.94 -30.88
CA ALA A 27 -15.46 -3.02 -30.36
C ALA A 27 -14.73 -3.82 -29.29
N GLN A 28 -13.59 -4.40 -29.69
CA GLN A 28 -12.57 -4.87 -28.77
C GLN A 28 -12.32 -3.65 -27.91
N THR A 29 -12.63 -3.75 -26.62
CA THR A 29 -12.37 -2.67 -25.67
C THR A 29 -10.85 -2.49 -25.67
N THR A 30 -10.37 -1.60 -26.52
CA THR A 30 -9.01 -1.10 -26.44
C THR A 30 -9.02 -0.28 -25.16
N GLY A 31 -8.25 -0.70 -24.17
CA GLY A 31 -7.97 0.16 -23.02
C GLY A 31 -7.49 1.53 -23.50
N PRO A 32 -7.48 2.56 -22.63
CA PRO A 32 -7.06 3.89 -23.04
C PRO A 32 -5.64 3.81 -23.65
N ALA A 33 -5.55 4.04 -24.96
CA ALA A 33 -4.32 3.85 -25.72
C ALA A 33 -3.21 4.72 -25.12
N VAL A 34 -2.14 4.08 -24.64
CA VAL A 34 -0.98 4.78 -24.10
C VAL A 34 -0.09 5.18 -25.27
N VAL A 35 0.15 6.47 -25.42
CA VAL A 35 1.00 7.04 -26.47
C VAL A 35 2.30 7.52 -25.84
N ARG A 36 3.43 7.17 -26.44
CA ARG A 36 4.73 7.69 -26.04
C ARG A 36 4.98 9.03 -26.73
N CYS A 37 5.02 10.09 -25.93
CA CYS A 37 5.32 11.46 -26.32
C CYS A 37 6.77 11.79 -25.96
N GLY A 38 7.70 11.47 -26.85
CA GLY A 38 9.14 11.64 -26.60
C GLY A 38 9.65 10.78 -25.44
N SER A 39 9.92 11.39 -24.29
CA SER A 39 10.40 10.73 -23.06
C SER A 39 9.29 10.36 -22.06
N SER A 40 8.05 10.76 -22.33
CA SER A 40 6.92 10.57 -21.41
C SER A 40 5.80 9.74 -22.05
N TYR A 41 4.98 9.09 -21.24
CA TYR A 41 3.79 8.37 -21.67
C TYR A 41 2.54 9.18 -21.32
N SER A 42 1.56 9.19 -22.21
CA SER A 42 0.32 9.97 -22.08
C SER A 42 -0.88 9.16 -22.60
N ASN A 43 -2.04 9.32 -21.96
CA ASN A 43 -3.32 8.81 -22.47
C ASN A 43 -4.01 9.80 -23.42
N THR A 44 -3.46 11.00 -23.58
CA THR A 44 -3.87 12.00 -24.57
C THR A 44 -2.93 11.93 -25.77
N PRO A 45 -3.45 11.81 -27.01
CA PRO A 45 -2.62 11.84 -28.22
C PRO A 45 -1.81 13.14 -28.32
N CYS A 46 -0.54 13.01 -28.68
CA CYS A 46 0.38 14.13 -28.89
C CYS A 46 0.90 14.11 -30.34
N PRO A 47 1.23 15.28 -30.90
CA PRO A 47 1.79 15.36 -32.25
C PRO A 47 3.14 14.62 -32.29
N GLY A 48 3.24 13.65 -33.20
CA GLY A 48 4.42 12.79 -33.31
C GLY A 48 4.53 11.68 -32.25
N GLY A 49 3.47 11.42 -31.48
CA GLY A 49 3.43 10.34 -30.52
C GLY A 49 3.33 8.96 -31.17
N THR A 50 4.03 7.99 -30.61
CA THR A 50 3.97 6.59 -31.06
C THR A 50 3.02 5.81 -30.16
N ALA A 51 2.04 5.12 -30.75
CA ALA A 51 1.17 4.21 -30.00
C ALA A 51 2.00 3.05 -29.41
N VAL A 52 1.74 2.74 -28.15
CA VAL A 52 2.40 1.65 -27.45
C VAL A 52 1.33 0.60 -27.15
N ASP A 53 1.62 -0.64 -27.54
CA ASP A 53 0.81 -1.78 -27.16
C ASP A 53 0.99 -2.04 -25.66
N THR A 54 -0.13 -2.01 -24.93
CA THR A 54 -0.18 -2.23 -23.48
C THR A 54 -0.86 -3.54 -23.12
N ASP A 55 -1.18 -4.37 -24.10
CA ASP A 55 -1.87 -5.62 -23.84
C ASP A 55 -0.99 -6.59 -23.05
N ASP A 56 -1.60 -7.21 -22.05
CA ASP A 56 -0.95 -8.23 -21.24
C ASP A 56 -0.91 -9.54 -22.03
N ALA A 57 0.24 -9.87 -22.61
CA ALA A 57 0.44 -11.08 -23.41
C ALA A 57 0.31 -12.40 -22.61
N ARG A 58 0.05 -12.36 -21.30
CA ARG A 58 -0.12 -13.56 -20.48
C ARG A 58 -1.40 -14.30 -20.82
N SER A 59 -1.28 -15.61 -21.05
CA SER A 59 -2.43 -16.49 -21.27
C SER A 59 -3.30 -16.59 -20.02
N THR A 60 -4.57 -16.98 -20.20
CA THR A 60 -5.52 -17.18 -19.10
C THR A 60 -5.03 -18.22 -18.08
N ALA A 61 -4.31 -19.25 -18.54
CA ALA A 61 -3.68 -20.24 -17.68
C ALA A 61 -2.55 -19.64 -16.81
N GLN A 62 -1.70 -18.79 -17.39
CA GLN A 62 -0.65 -18.09 -16.65
C GLN A 62 -1.22 -17.11 -15.63
N GLN A 63 -2.32 -16.44 -15.97
CA GLN A 63 -3.01 -15.55 -15.04
C GLN A 63 -3.60 -16.32 -13.86
N ARG A 64 -4.20 -17.50 -14.09
CA ARG A 64 -4.71 -18.37 -13.04
C ARG A 64 -3.59 -18.86 -12.12
N GLU A 65 -2.50 -19.37 -12.68
CA GLU A 65 -1.35 -19.82 -11.88
C GLU A 65 -0.79 -18.68 -11.02
N ALA A 66 -0.64 -17.48 -11.59
CA ALA A 66 -0.17 -16.31 -10.83
C ALA A 66 -1.13 -15.93 -9.68
N GLN A 67 -2.44 -16.04 -9.89
CA GLN A 67 -3.42 -15.83 -8.83
C GLN A 67 -3.34 -16.93 -7.76
N ASP A 68 -3.11 -18.17 -8.16
CA ASP A 68 -3.00 -19.31 -7.24
C ASP A 68 -1.74 -19.20 -6.37
N VAL A 69 -0.60 -18.79 -6.95
CA VAL A 69 0.61 -18.44 -6.19
C VAL A 69 0.32 -17.30 -5.22
N LYS A 70 -0.28 -16.20 -5.69
CA LYS A 70 -0.62 -15.06 -4.83
C LYS A 70 -1.49 -15.44 -3.65
N ARG A 71 -2.49 -16.32 -3.84
CA ARG A 71 -3.34 -16.82 -2.75
C ARG A 71 -2.56 -17.64 -1.73
N ARG A 72 -1.66 -18.52 -2.19
CA ARG A 72 -0.80 -19.33 -1.31
C ARG A 72 0.16 -18.45 -0.51
N ASP A 73 0.79 -17.48 -1.15
CA ASP A 73 1.71 -16.54 -0.51
C ASP A 73 1.02 -15.69 0.55
N ALA A 74 -0.20 -15.21 0.26
CA ALA A 74 -1.01 -14.47 1.22
C ALA A 74 -1.33 -15.32 2.46
N ALA A 75 -1.77 -16.57 2.25
CA ALA A 75 -2.06 -17.49 3.36
C ALA A 75 -0.81 -17.77 4.22
N MET A 76 0.35 -17.98 3.58
CA MET A 76 1.61 -18.18 4.28
C MET A 76 2.03 -16.94 5.08
N ALA A 77 1.87 -15.74 4.51
CA ALA A 77 2.16 -14.48 5.20
C ALA A 77 1.27 -14.28 6.43
N ASP A 78 -0.02 -14.61 6.32
CA ASP A 78 -0.97 -14.54 7.44
C ASP A 78 -0.59 -15.52 8.55
N GLN A 79 -0.21 -16.76 8.20
CA GLN A 79 0.27 -17.76 9.17
C GLN A 79 1.50 -17.24 9.92
N LEU A 80 2.54 -16.77 9.21
CA LEU A 80 3.76 -16.25 9.83
C LEU A 80 3.49 -15.03 10.72
N THR A 81 2.53 -14.19 10.33
CA THR A 81 2.10 -13.06 11.14
C THR A 81 1.40 -13.53 12.42
N GLY A 82 0.56 -14.57 12.33
CA GLY A 82 -0.04 -15.24 13.48
C GLY A 82 1.01 -15.82 14.44
N GLU A 83 1.98 -16.57 13.91
CA GLU A 83 3.09 -17.15 14.70
C GLU A 83 3.96 -16.09 15.38
N ARG A 84 4.20 -14.96 14.72
CA ARG A 84 4.88 -13.82 15.34
C ARG A 84 4.08 -13.31 16.53
N ARG A 85 2.80 -13.01 16.35
CA ARG A 85 1.94 -12.49 17.42
C ARG A 85 1.84 -13.48 18.60
N ALA A 86 1.72 -14.77 18.31
CA ALA A 86 1.71 -15.82 19.34
C ALA A 86 3.00 -15.79 20.16
N ARG A 87 4.17 -15.77 19.52
CA ARG A 87 5.46 -15.68 20.21
C ARG A 87 5.61 -14.39 21.02
N GLU A 88 5.13 -13.27 20.51
CA GLU A 88 5.14 -11.99 21.23
C GLU A 88 4.23 -12.02 22.46
N GLN A 89 3.06 -12.64 22.36
CA GLN A 89 2.15 -12.85 23.49
C GLN A 89 2.75 -13.81 24.53
N ASP A 90 3.34 -14.92 24.10
CA ASP A 90 4.01 -15.87 24.98
C ASP A 90 5.23 -15.24 25.68
N ALA A 91 5.93 -14.33 25.00
CA ALA A 91 7.05 -13.57 25.56
C ALA A 91 6.59 -12.38 26.42
N ALA A 92 5.33 -11.96 26.33
CA ALA A 92 4.82 -10.83 27.10
C ALA A 92 4.91 -11.16 28.60
N GLY A 93 5.63 -10.31 29.35
CA GLY A 93 5.89 -10.52 30.78
C GLY A 93 7.11 -11.38 31.11
N LYS A 94 7.78 -11.97 30.12
CA LYS A 94 9.09 -12.62 30.33
C LYS A 94 10.20 -11.56 30.22
N GLN A 95 11.12 -11.55 31.17
CA GLN A 95 12.31 -10.69 31.06
C GLN A 95 13.22 -11.20 29.95
N ALA A 96 13.68 -10.28 29.10
CA ALA A 96 14.71 -10.59 28.11
C ALA A 96 15.98 -11.04 28.84
N VAL A 97 16.40 -12.28 28.61
CA VAL A 97 17.70 -12.76 29.07
C VAL A 97 18.73 -12.13 28.13
N GLY A 98 19.52 -11.19 28.67
CA GLY A 98 20.52 -10.49 27.90
C GLY A 98 21.54 -11.45 27.29
N ILE A 99 21.75 -11.37 25.97
CA ILE A 99 22.89 -11.98 25.28
C ILE A 99 24.09 -11.06 25.51
N GLY A 100 24.51 -10.96 26.77
CA GLY A 100 25.63 -10.16 27.22
C GLY A 100 26.48 -10.99 28.20
N PRO A 101 27.66 -10.50 28.58
CA PRO A 101 28.45 -11.16 29.60
C PRO A 101 27.58 -11.35 30.86
N PRO A 102 27.71 -12.49 31.56
CA PRO A 102 26.81 -12.87 32.65
C PRO A 102 26.65 -11.71 33.64
N ALA A 103 25.49 -11.58 34.27
CA ALA A 103 25.15 -10.42 35.10
C ALA A 103 26.26 -10.04 36.11
N ALA A 104 27.01 -11.02 36.61
CA ALA A 104 28.19 -10.84 37.46
C ALA A 104 29.34 -10.08 36.76
N ALA A 105 29.66 -10.40 35.51
CA ALA A 105 30.68 -9.70 34.72
C ALA A 105 30.23 -8.28 34.32
N SER A 106 28.94 -8.11 34.00
CA SER A 106 28.35 -6.79 33.73
C SER A 106 28.32 -5.88 34.97
N ALA A 107 28.13 -6.44 36.17
CA ALA A 107 28.18 -5.71 37.44
C ALA A 107 29.61 -5.25 37.78
N ALA A 108 30.62 -6.08 37.50
CA ALA A 108 32.03 -5.76 37.71
C ALA A 108 32.54 -4.61 36.81
N GLN A 109 31.99 -4.45 35.59
CA GLN A 109 32.33 -3.31 34.72
C GLN A 109 31.64 -1.99 35.13
N ARG A 110 30.49 -2.05 35.82
CA ARG A 110 29.81 -0.84 36.31
C ARG A 110 30.53 -0.23 37.52
N SER A 111 31.13 -1.04 38.39
CA SER A 111 31.85 -0.55 39.57
C SER A 111 33.17 0.15 39.22
N THR A 112 33.85 -0.22 38.14
CA THR A 112 35.09 0.43 37.70
C THR A 112 34.86 1.78 37.02
N THR A 113 33.70 1.98 36.40
CA THR A 113 33.39 3.22 35.68
C THR A 113 32.85 4.32 36.61
N THR A 114 32.14 3.96 37.70
CA THR A 114 31.68 4.95 38.70
C THR A 114 32.80 5.47 39.61
N ALA A 115 33.91 4.74 39.73
CA ALA A 115 35.07 5.15 40.54
C ALA A 115 35.87 6.32 39.93
N MET A 116 35.66 6.69 38.65
CA MET A 116 36.38 7.79 37.99
C MET A 116 35.61 9.12 37.89
N THR A 117 34.38 9.23 38.44
CA THR A 117 33.56 10.47 38.30
C THR A 117 33.20 11.14 39.64
N THR A 118 34.00 10.93 40.69
CA THR A 118 33.79 11.59 42.01
C THR A 118 34.85 12.63 42.37
N THR A 119 35.87 12.85 41.56
CA THR A 119 36.90 13.89 41.77
C THR A 119 36.67 15.16 40.97
N THR A 120 35.43 15.64 40.82
CA THR A 120 35.18 17.04 40.37
C THR A 120 33.77 17.53 40.73
N LYS A 121 33.41 17.57 42.02
CA LYS A 121 32.30 18.40 42.50
C LYS A 121 32.71 19.21 43.71
N LYS A 122 33.43 20.30 43.45
CA LYS A 122 33.50 21.46 44.34
C LYS A 122 32.67 22.57 43.68
N LYS A 123 31.82 23.19 44.51
CA LYS A 123 31.05 24.44 44.33
C LYS A 123 29.63 24.38 43.74
N LYS A 124 28.71 24.83 44.62
CA LYS A 124 27.67 25.87 44.40
C LYS A 124 26.34 25.32 43.86
N LYS A 125 25.15 25.68 44.33
CA LYS A 125 24.56 26.36 45.51
C LYS A 125 23.04 26.18 45.28
N THR A 126 22.28 25.97 46.35
CA THR A 126 20.83 26.27 46.54
C THR A 126 19.96 26.64 45.32
N GLY A 127 18.85 25.92 45.13
CA GLY A 127 17.76 26.37 44.25
C GLY A 127 16.53 25.45 44.27
N THR A 128 15.44 25.96 44.83
CA THR A 128 14.14 25.36 45.17
C THR A 128 13.22 25.01 43.97
N LYS A 129 12.20 24.15 44.20
CA LYS A 129 10.89 23.97 43.50
C LYS A 129 10.89 22.98 42.31
N LYS A 130 9.91 22.09 42.06
CA LYS A 130 8.61 21.63 42.62
C LYS A 130 8.29 20.27 41.92
N PRO A 131 7.43 19.38 42.45
CA PRO A 131 7.04 18.15 41.75
C PRO A 131 6.02 18.45 40.65
N VAL A 132 6.30 18.03 39.41
CA VAL A 132 5.31 18.00 38.33
C VAL A 132 4.70 16.60 38.25
N THR A 133 3.52 16.49 38.85
CA THR A 133 2.54 15.44 38.62
C THR A 133 2.14 15.45 37.15
N SER A 134 2.32 14.33 36.44
CA SER A 134 1.67 14.11 35.13
C SER A 134 0.49 13.16 35.34
N PRO A 135 -0.74 13.49 34.90
CA PRO A 135 -1.88 12.60 35.03
C PRO A 135 -1.83 11.46 33.99
N PRO A 136 -2.48 10.31 34.24
CA PRO A 136 -2.56 9.23 33.27
C PRO A 136 -3.50 9.62 32.12
N ARG A 137 -3.00 9.49 30.88
CA ARG A 137 -3.82 9.60 29.67
C ARG A 137 -4.74 8.38 29.62
N LYS A 138 -6.04 8.59 29.87
CA LYS A 138 -7.07 7.57 29.68
C LYS A 138 -7.18 7.22 28.19
N LEU A 139 -7.03 5.94 27.90
CA LEU A 139 -7.44 5.32 26.65
C LEU A 139 -8.92 4.94 26.82
N SER A 140 -9.83 5.62 26.13
CA SER A 140 -11.21 5.14 25.89
C SER A 140 -11.36 5.01 24.38
N GLN A 141 -11.48 3.79 23.87
CA GLN A 141 -12.75 3.15 23.46
C GLN A 141 -13.47 3.99 22.39
N ALA A 142 -13.41 3.55 21.12
CA ALA A 142 -14.35 2.59 20.51
C ALA A 142 -15.67 3.28 20.13
N GLY A 143 -15.91 3.35 18.83
CA GLY A 143 -17.12 3.82 18.15
C GLY A 143 -16.93 3.55 16.67
#